data_AF-A0A7M3MXM0-F1
#
_entry.id   AF-A0A7M3MXM0-F1
#
_cell.length_a   1.000
_cell.length_b   1.000
_cell.length_c   1.000
_cell.angle_alpha   90.00
_cell.angle_beta   90.00
_cell.angle_gamma   90.00
#
_symmetry.space_group_name_H-M   'P 1'
#
loop_
_entity.id
_entity.type
_entity.pdbx_description
1 polymer ?
#
loop_
_entity_poly.entity_id
_entity_poly.type
_entity_poly.pdbx_seq_one_letter_code
_entity_poly.pdbx_strand_id
1 'polypeptide(L)'
;MLLSSQTLYSQGCIDWQEISETLEQLPDPCGCTTTLQLGQAGQTTYLSSYQTGLMIQNECIEIAGTLVVDMVVFFDNCDIKMDDGALIKVNDGVEIITFRSCNIQSCGDNLWQGIELGYWNTIHFFDNVFQHSLKGIHSQTGPTFTFAFDNIFNDNIFALDLGEMNTNDRMSEITVRGNLFAHPNEPKEHWEDGPLDLWQQFHTGVRSRDAIVDADASRDQCNLTNVFYKLRSGYRLFNSHSTIKANLFRDFYPDEELLSMPGGIGIGAGSFNGGMSYLNQQGWTQTPVVTTFKDLGMGISTTLTNTTIRDNSMDVALFGIRAIRPHTTCEIEDNEISANYSGIYVQNNSAPLMSIQHNSVILDHDDQTFDIHSAGIEVAYARANSTRGRISYNTVQLNPGNFGILLLNSEEKVVSCNLVRQDDITLEYSSGIEVRGGAFNRLAENDVIGDYQHISSDEVNAVKLIETANINLRANELNRT
;
A
#
# COMPACT_ATOMS: atom_id res chain seq x y z
N MET A 1 -24.47 5.35 22.43
CA MET A 1 -24.67 4.35 21.36
C MET A 1 -23.65 4.75 20.31
N LEU A 2 -22.42 4.28 20.49
CA LEU A 2 -21.23 4.75 19.76
C LEU A 2 -21.12 3.95 18.46
N LEU A 3 -20.72 4.65 17.39
CA LEU A 3 -20.55 4.16 16.03
C LEU A 3 -19.50 3.03 16.04
N SER A 4 -19.91 1.81 15.69
CA SER A 4 -18.95 0.74 15.35
C SER A 4 -18.56 0.88 13.88
N SER A 5 -17.45 0.26 13.45
CA SER A 5 -17.05 0.22 12.02
C SER A 5 -18.16 -0.32 11.10
N GLN A 6 -19.09 -1.11 11.66
CA GLN A 6 -20.27 -1.65 10.98
C GLN A 6 -21.30 -0.57 10.57
N THR A 7 -21.10 0.65 11.08
CA THR A 7 -21.59 1.95 10.58
C THR A 7 -21.67 2.05 9.06
N LEU A 8 -20.47 1.91 8.48
CA LEU A 8 -19.92 2.66 7.33
C LEU A 8 -20.46 2.25 5.95
N TYR A 9 -21.62 1.59 5.91
CA TYR A 9 -22.03 0.76 4.79
C TYR A 9 -23.42 1.13 4.24
N SER A 10 -23.44 1.75 3.04
CA SER A 10 -24.66 1.98 2.25
C SER A 10 -24.94 0.84 1.24
N GLN A 11 -25.97 0.99 0.39
CA GLN A 11 -26.41 -0.01 -0.62
C GLN A 11 -25.34 -0.43 -1.66
N GLY A 12 -24.10 0.07 -1.56
CA GLY A 12 -22.92 -0.30 -2.34
C GLY A 12 -21.71 -0.78 -1.51
N CYS A 13 -21.93 -1.28 -0.29
CA CYS A 13 -20.91 -1.79 0.64
C CYS A 13 -19.89 -0.80 1.19
N ILE A 14 -19.70 0.40 0.63
CA ILE A 14 -18.84 1.46 1.20
C ILE A 14 -19.45 2.82 0.91
N ASP A 15 -19.58 3.64 1.95
CA ASP A 15 -20.00 5.03 1.84
C ASP A 15 -18.88 6.00 2.26
N TRP A 16 -18.29 6.67 1.28
CA TRP A 16 -17.18 7.62 1.51
C TRP A 16 -17.62 8.90 2.22
N GLN A 17 -18.88 9.30 2.06
CA GLN A 17 -19.44 10.40 2.82
C GLN A 17 -19.55 10.00 4.30
N GLU A 18 -20.05 8.79 4.56
CA GLU A 18 -20.13 8.27 5.93
C GLU A 18 -18.76 8.10 6.59
N ILE A 19 -17.73 7.65 5.85
CA ILE A 19 -16.35 7.62 6.35
C ILE A 19 -15.90 9.01 6.79
N SER A 20 -16.14 10.03 5.96
CA SER A 20 -15.75 11.41 6.30
C SER A 20 -16.52 11.94 7.51
N GLU A 21 -17.84 11.73 7.55
CA GLU A 21 -18.69 12.11 8.69
C GLU A 21 -18.29 11.39 9.98
N THR A 22 -17.89 10.12 9.89
CA THR A 22 -17.42 9.33 11.04
C THR A 22 -16.11 9.89 11.59
N LEU A 23 -15.17 10.26 10.72
CA LEU A 23 -13.90 10.87 11.12
C LEU A 23 -14.10 12.24 11.81
N GLU A 24 -15.12 13.01 11.40
CA GLU A 24 -15.47 14.28 12.05
C GLU A 24 -16.15 14.11 13.42
N GLN A 25 -16.71 12.93 13.70
CA GLN A 25 -17.51 12.64 14.90
C GLN A 25 -16.83 11.63 15.84
N LEU A 26 -15.51 11.46 15.72
CA LEU A 26 -14.77 10.56 16.60
C LEU A 26 -14.92 10.96 18.08
N PRO A 27 -15.01 9.97 18.98
CA PRO A 27 -15.13 10.23 20.41
C PRO A 27 -13.90 10.98 20.94
N ASP A 28 -14.14 11.92 21.85
CA ASP A 28 -13.11 12.73 22.51
C ASP A 28 -12.98 12.33 24.00
N PRO A 29 -12.13 11.34 24.35
CA PRO A 29 -11.87 10.98 25.74
C PRO A 29 -11.19 12.08 26.58
N CYS A 30 -10.78 13.23 26.01
CA CYS A 30 -10.25 14.36 26.80
C CYS A 30 -11.32 15.04 27.66
N GLY A 31 -12.60 14.82 27.37
CA GLY A 31 -13.73 15.37 28.14
C GLY A 31 -13.96 14.72 29.51
N CYS A 32 -13.21 13.66 29.87
CA CYS A 32 -13.39 12.99 31.15
C CYS A 32 -13.05 13.86 32.36
N THR A 33 -13.98 13.95 33.32
CA THR A 33 -13.78 14.74 34.56
C THR A 33 -13.25 13.93 35.75
N THR A 34 -13.32 12.61 35.70
CA THR A 34 -12.84 11.74 36.79
C THR A 34 -12.09 10.57 36.16
N THR A 35 -10.80 10.49 36.45
CA THR A 35 -9.89 9.54 35.82
C THR A 35 -9.28 8.57 36.83
N LEU A 36 -9.14 7.31 36.44
CA LEU A 36 -8.21 6.36 37.04
C LEU A 36 -6.81 6.70 36.54
N GLN A 37 -6.00 7.32 37.38
CA GLN A 37 -4.62 7.63 37.04
C GLN A 37 -3.75 6.37 37.06
N LEU A 38 -3.19 6.01 35.91
CA LEU A 38 -2.14 5.00 35.78
C LEU A 38 -0.84 5.69 35.36
N GLY A 39 0.24 5.39 36.06
CA GLY A 39 1.54 6.03 35.83
C GLY A 39 1.72 7.41 36.44
N GLN A 40 2.92 7.96 36.20
CA GLN A 40 3.36 9.28 36.63
C GLN A 40 4.21 9.90 35.53
N ALA A 41 4.03 11.19 35.27
CA ALA A 41 4.73 11.91 34.21
C ALA A 41 6.26 11.74 34.33
N GLY A 42 6.91 11.36 33.23
CA GLY A 42 8.35 11.13 33.15
C GLY A 42 8.88 9.91 33.93
N GLN A 43 8.01 9.04 34.46
CA GLN A 43 8.42 7.83 35.18
C GLN A 43 7.94 6.56 34.49
N THR A 44 8.58 5.44 34.84
CA THR A 44 8.14 4.10 34.49
C THR A 44 7.41 3.47 35.69
N THR A 45 6.20 2.99 35.46
CA THR A 45 5.35 2.34 36.48
C THR A 45 4.85 1.00 35.97
N TYR A 46 4.44 0.11 36.87
CA TYR A 46 3.96 -1.22 36.51
C TYR A 46 2.47 -1.35 36.79
N LEU A 47 1.71 -1.90 35.86
CA LEU A 47 0.27 -2.06 35.98
C LEU A 47 -0.11 -2.87 37.23
N SER A 48 0.67 -3.91 37.56
CA SER A 48 0.47 -4.73 38.76
C SER A 48 0.46 -3.96 40.08
N SER A 49 0.99 -2.72 40.12
CA SER A 49 0.99 -1.88 41.32
C SER A 49 -0.37 -1.23 41.63
N TYR A 50 -1.31 -1.19 40.68
CA TYR A 50 -2.57 -0.46 40.79
C TYR A 50 -3.78 -1.30 41.25
N GLN A 51 -3.59 -2.59 41.59
CA GLN A 51 -4.66 -3.51 42.03
C GLN A 51 -5.92 -3.53 41.12
N THR A 52 -5.73 -3.33 39.82
CA THR A 52 -6.81 -3.22 38.81
C THR A 52 -7.49 -4.56 38.49
N GLY A 53 -6.87 -5.69 38.85
CA GLY A 53 -7.29 -7.00 38.38
C GLY A 53 -6.93 -7.24 36.91
N LEU A 54 -7.46 -8.31 36.32
CA LEU A 54 -7.20 -8.66 34.91
C LEU A 54 -8.11 -7.89 33.93
N MET A 55 -9.25 -7.36 34.40
CA MET A 55 -10.26 -6.70 33.57
C MET A 55 -10.44 -5.26 34.06
N ILE A 56 -10.22 -4.30 33.17
CA ILE A 56 -10.46 -2.88 33.39
C ILE A 56 -11.53 -2.46 32.39
N GLN A 57 -12.70 -2.05 32.87
CA GLN A 57 -13.86 -1.86 32.01
C GLN A 57 -14.70 -0.65 32.40
N ASN A 58 -15.25 0.07 31.40
CA ASN A 58 -16.07 1.26 31.61
C ASN A 58 -15.39 2.33 32.47
N GLU A 59 -14.06 2.41 32.40
CA GLU A 59 -13.26 3.38 33.13
C GLU A 59 -12.81 4.48 32.19
N CYS A 60 -12.71 5.69 32.72
CA CYS A 60 -11.87 6.71 32.10
C CYS A 60 -10.49 6.68 32.75
N ILE A 61 -9.47 6.43 31.95
CA ILE A 61 -8.10 6.16 32.39
C ILE A 61 -7.21 7.28 31.90
N GLU A 62 -6.35 7.79 32.78
CA GLU A 62 -5.31 8.75 32.41
C GLU A 62 -3.95 8.09 32.58
N ILE A 63 -3.21 7.95 31.48
CA ILE A 63 -1.88 7.33 31.48
C ILE A 63 -0.81 8.42 31.38
N ALA A 64 0.00 8.52 32.43
CA ALA A 64 1.12 9.45 32.51
C ALA A 64 2.47 8.70 32.49
N GLY A 65 3.41 9.15 31.65
CA GLY A 65 4.73 8.51 31.51
C GLY A 65 4.67 7.13 30.86
N THR A 66 5.53 6.20 31.28
CA THR A 66 5.55 4.83 30.77
C THR A 66 4.81 3.89 31.70
N LEU A 67 3.71 3.31 31.23
CA LEU A 67 2.98 2.24 31.90
C LEU A 67 3.44 0.89 31.36
N VAL A 68 4.12 0.10 32.20
CA VAL A 68 4.53 -1.26 31.87
C VAL A 68 3.40 -2.22 32.21
N VAL A 69 2.89 -2.91 31.19
CA VAL A 69 1.94 -4.01 31.34
C VAL A 69 2.75 -5.29 31.58
N ASP A 70 2.81 -5.71 32.84
CA ASP A 70 3.58 -6.85 33.33
C ASP A 70 2.71 -8.07 33.70
N MET A 71 1.43 -8.01 33.36
CA MET A 71 0.44 -9.05 33.59
C MET A 71 -0.57 -9.07 32.44
N VAL A 72 -1.27 -10.19 32.27
CA VAL A 72 -2.41 -10.28 31.34
C VAL A 72 -3.46 -9.25 31.75
N VAL A 73 -3.95 -8.48 30.77
CA VAL A 73 -4.98 -7.46 31.01
C VAL A 73 -5.91 -7.33 29.81
N PHE A 74 -7.17 -7.05 30.12
CA PHE A 74 -8.25 -6.76 29.18
C PHE A 74 -8.80 -5.36 29.49
N PHE A 75 -8.62 -4.42 28.56
CA PHE A 75 -9.29 -3.13 28.55
C PHE A 75 -10.56 -3.26 27.69
N ASP A 76 -11.73 -2.96 28.26
CA ASP A 76 -13.03 -3.15 27.60
C ASP A 76 -13.93 -1.94 27.80
N ASN A 77 -14.31 -1.28 26.71
CA ASN A 77 -15.14 -0.07 26.73
C ASN A 77 -14.53 1.03 27.63
N CYS A 78 -13.25 1.36 27.43
CA CYS A 78 -12.53 2.37 28.20
C CYS A 78 -12.23 3.62 27.37
N ASP A 79 -12.27 4.78 28.03
CA ASP A 79 -11.77 6.04 27.50
C ASP A 79 -10.36 6.27 28.07
N ILE A 80 -9.33 6.23 27.23
CA ILE A 80 -7.93 6.28 27.65
C ILE A 80 -7.29 7.58 27.15
N LYS A 81 -7.06 8.48 28.09
CA LYS A 81 -6.30 9.71 27.90
C LYS A 81 -4.80 9.42 28.04
N MET A 82 -4.04 9.80 27.02
CA MET A 82 -2.59 9.73 27.03
C MET A 82 -2.00 11.12 27.25
N ASP A 83 -1.06 11.23 28.18
CA ASP A 83 -0.23 12.43 28.32
C ASP A 83 0.81 12.52 27.19
N ASP A 84 1.36 13.72 26.99
CA ASP A 84 2.45 13.98 26.06
C ASP A 84 3.62 12.99 26.27
N GLY A 85 4.00 12.28 25.20
CA GLY A 85 5.08 11.31 25.24
C GLY A 85 4.81 10.06 26.09
N ALA A 86 3.58 9.85 26.59
CA ALA A 86 3.23 8.65 27.33
C ALA A 86 3.35 7.38 26.46
N LEU A 87 3.61 6.25 27.11
CA LEU A 87 3.89 4.96 26.45
C LEU A 87 3.22 3.83 27.23
N ILE A 88 2.50 2.96 26.54
CA ILE A 88 2.14 1.64 27.08
C ILE A 88 3.18 0.66 26.59
N LYS A 89 3.92 0.03 27.51
CA LYS A 89 4.95 -0.95 27.18
C LYS A 89 4.56 -2.32 27.71
N VAL A 90 4.37 -3.29 26.84
CA VAL A 90 4.08 -4.67 27.24
C VAL A 90 5.40 -5.38 27.52
N ASN A 91 5.50 -5.98 28.71
CA ASN A 91 6.72 -6.65 29.13
C ASN A 91 6.90 -7.99 28.37
N ASP A 92 8.15 -8.40 28.17
CA ASP A 92 8.46 -9.66 27.49
C ASP A 92 7.77 -10.85 28.16
N GLY A 93 7.21 -11.74 27.35
CA GLY A 93 6.56 -12.97 27.83
C GLY A 93 5.17 -12.79 28.44
N VAL A 94 4.61 -11.58 28.50
CA VAL A 94 3.17 -11.41 28.73
C VAL A 94 2.41 -12.01 27.55
N GLU A 95 1.66 -13.07 27.81
CA GLU A 95 1.08 -13.90 26.74
C GLU A 95 0.06 -13.12 25.90
N ILE A 96 -0.87 -12.40 26.55
CA ILE A 96 -2.01 -11.75 25.91
C ILE A 96 -2.30 -10.38 26.56
N ILE A 97 -2.52 -9.38 25.72
CA ILE A 97 -3.17 -8.10 26.05
C ILE A 97 -4.34 -7.86 25.10
N THR A 98 -5.45 -7.31 25.60
CA THR A 98 -6.63 -7.01 24.79
C THR A 98 -7.13 -5.60 25.02
N PHE A 99 -7.45 -4.90 23.94
CA PHE A 99 -8.25 -3.68 23.92
C PHE A 99 -9.49 -3.92 23.07
N ARG A 100 -10.66 -3.64 23.62
CA ARG A 100 -11.92 -3.79 22.92
C ARG A 100 -12.82 -2.59 23.18
N SER A 101 -13.34 -2.00 22.10
CA SER A 101 -14.26 -0.86 22.17
C SER A 101 -13.70 0.32 22.98
N CYS A 102 -12.37 0.50 22.99
CA CYS A 102 -11.71 1.59 23.71
C CYS A 102 -11.45 2.80 22.80
N ASN A 103 -11.49 3.99 23.38
CA ASN A 103 -11.08 5.23 22.72
C ASN A 103 -9.77 5.71 23.33
N ILE A 104 -8.71 5.81 22.53
CA ILE A 104 -7.35 6.11 23.01
C ILE A 104 -6.83 7.32 22.24
N GLN A 105 -6.47 8.39 22.93
CA GLN A 105 -5.87 9.57 22.28
C GLN A 105 -4.93 10.35 23.21
N SER A 106 -4.02 11.12 22.60
CA SER A 106 -3.33 12.19 23.33
C SER A 106 -4.26 13.39 23.54
N CYS A 107 -4.27 13.90 24.77
CA CYS A 107 -5.00 15.11 25.15
C CYS A 107 -4.11 16.33 25.36
N GLY A 108 -2.80 16.16 25.25
CA GLY A 108 -1.86 17.27 25.31
C GLY A 108 -1.56 17.84 23.93
N ASP A 109 -0.54 18.68 23.87
CA ASP A 109 -0.14 19.28 22.61
C ASP A 109 0.59 18.24 21.75
N ASN A 110 1.35 17.31 22.34
CA ASN A 110 2.23 16.41 21.61
C ASN A 110 1.63 15.01 21.39
N LEU A 111 2.18 14.29 20.41
CA LEU A 111 1.88 12.88 20.20
C LEU A 111 2.35 12.03 21.38
N TRP A 112 1.62 10.95 21.67
CA TRP A 112 2.08 9.91 22.58
C TRP A 112 2.84 8.82 21.81
N GLN A 113 3.62 7.99 22.50
CA GLN A 113 4.54 7.04 21.86
C GLN A 113 3.85 5.78 21.32
N GLY A 114 2.61 5.51 21.75
CA GLY A 114 1.82 4.34 21.36
C GLY A 114 1.93 3.15 22.32
N ILE A 115 1.74 1.95 21.78
CA ILE A 115 1.80 0.65 22.46
C ILE A 115 3.00 -0.11 21.94
N GLU A 116 4.04 -0.23 22.76
CA GLU A 116 5.23 -1.04 22.48
C GLU A 116 5.02 -2.47 22.97
N LEU A 117 5.12 -3.43 22.07
CA LEU A 117 5.10 -4.86 22.35
C LEU A 117 6.54 -5.37 22.53
N GLY A 118 6.74 -6.17 23.57
CA GLY A 118 7.94 -6.96 23.79
C GLY A 118 7.92 -8.31 23.05
N TYR A 119 8.88 -9.15 23.41
CA TYR A 119 9.11 -10.46 22.80
C TYR A 119 8.00 -11.46 23.15
N TRP A 120 7.45 -12.15 22.13
CA TRP A 120 6.36 -13.14 22.24
C TRP A 120 5.03 -12.62 22.82
N ASN A 121 4.72 -11.34 22.64
CA ASN A 121 3.41 -10.84 23.03
C ASN A 121 2.34 -11.09 21.95
N THR A 122 1.12 -11.39 22.41
CA THR A 122 -0.08 -11.35 21.57
C THR A 122 -0.96 -10.16 21.95
N ILE A 123 -1.31 -9.34 20.96
CA ILE A 123 -2.29 -8.25 21.14
C ILE A 123 -3.54 -8.50 20.32
N HIS A 124 -4.68 -8.35 21.01
CA HIS A 124 -6.02 -8.33 20.43
C HIS A 124 -6.55 -6.90 20.49
N PHE A 125 -6.77 -6.29 19.33
CA PHE A 125 -7.17 -4.89 19.20
C PHE A 125 -8.45 -4.82 18.38
N PHE A 126 -9.61 -4.72 19.03
CA PHE A 126 -10.92 -4.84 18.38
C PHE A 126 -11.81 -3.61 18.60
N ASP A 127 -12.42 -3.08 17.53
CA ASP A 127 -13.45 -2.04 17.63
C ASP A 127 -12.99 -0.77 18.38
N ASN A 128 -11.69 -0.45 18.34
CA ASN A 128 -11.14 0.69 19.06
C ASN A 128 -11.04 1.93 18.16
N VAL A 129 -11.05 3.10 18.78
CA VAL A 129 -10.61 4.37 18.16
C VAL A 129 -9.25 4.73 18.74
N PHE A 130 -8.26 4.90 17.88
CA PHE A 130 -6.86 5.09 18.28
C PHE A 130 -6.24 6.29 17.55
N GLN A 131 -5.86 7.31 18.31
CA GLN A 131 -5.54 8.62 17.76
C GLN A 131 -4.25 9.23 18.29
N HIS A 132 -3.65 10.10 17.48
CA HIS A 132 -2.58 11.03 17.87
C HIS A 132 -1.30 10.37 18.43
N SER A 133 -0.91 9.21 17.89
CA SER A 133 0.35 8.54 18.27
C SER A 133 1.47 8.75 17.25
N LEU A 134 2.71 8.67 17.76
CA LEU A 134 3.91 8.57 16.93
C LEU A 134 4.05 7.17 16.31
N LYS A 135 3.83 6.11 17.11
CA LYS A 135 3.88 4.72 16.64
C LYS A 135 2.79 3.90 17.30
N GLY A 136 1.65 3.72 16.64
CA GLY A 136 0.44 3.17 17.25
C GLY A 136 0.63 1.86 17.99
N ILE A 137 0.67 0.73 17.30
CA ILE A 137 1.11 -0.54 17.88
C ILE A 137 2.42 -0.93 17.22
N HIS A 138 3.47 -1.11 18.01
CA HIS A 138 4.81 -1.33 17.48
C HIS A 138 5.63 -2.34 18.30
N SER A 139 6.68 -2.89 17.71
CA SER A 139 7.62 -3.80 18.39
C SER A 139 9.07 -3.46 18.01
N GLN A 140 9.98 -3.53 18.98
CA GLN A 140 11.41 -3.31 18.77
C GLN A 140 12.27 -4.56 19.06
N THR A 141 11.72 -5.57 19.73
CA THR A 141 12.52 -6.63 20.39
C THR A 141 12.17 -8.05 19.98
N GLY A 142 11.33 -8.25 18.95
CA GLY A 142 11.17 -9.52 18.25
C GLY A 142 9.73 -9.90 17.90
N PRO A 143 9.44 -11.18 17.60
CA PRO A 143 8.16 -11.59 17.06
C PRO A 143 7.00 -11.28 17.99
N THR A 144 5.94 -10.77 17.38
CA THR A 144 4.66 -10.46 18.02
C THR A 144 3.52 -11.00 17.18
N PHE A 145 2.40 -11.27 17.84
CA PHE A 145 1.16 -11.68 17.19
C PHE A 145 0.14 -10.56 17.36
N THR A 146 -0.17 -9.86 16.28
CA THR A 146 -1.09 -8.72 16.30
C THR A 146 -2.34 -9.05 15.51
N PHE A 147 -3.49 -8.97 16.18
CA PHE A 147 -4.81 -9.11 15.57
C PHE A 147 -5.57 -7.79 15.74
N ALA A 148 -5.72 -7.04 14.65
CA ALA A 148 -6.43 -5.77 14.64
C ALA A 148 -7.70 -5.90 13.78
N PHE A 149 -8.87 -5.80 14.40
CA PHE A 149 -10.16 -5.88 13.73
C PHE A 149 -11.04 -4.67 14.01
N ASP A 150 -11.68 -4.14 12.98
CA ASP A 150 -12.75 -3.14 13.13
C ASP A 150 -12.33 -1.84 13.84
N ASN A 151 -11.04 -1.49 13.81
CA ASN A 151 -10.54 -0.29 14.50
C ASN A 151 -10.51 0.93 13.57
N ILE A 152 -10.56 2.11 14.17
CA ILE A 152 -10.25 3.39 13.53
C ILE A 152 -8.91 3.89 14.05
N PHE A 153 -7.91 3.92 13.17
CA PHE A 153 -6.63 4.57 13.42
C PHE A 153 -6.64 5.93 12.74
N ASN A 154 -6.80 7.00 13.52
CA ASN A 154 -6.91 8.36 13.01
C ASN A 154 -5.72 9.24 13.43
N ASP A 155 -5.16 10.01 12.51
CA ASP A 155 -4.12 11.01 12.77
C ASP A 155 -2.89 10.48 13.52
N ASN A 156 -2.48 9.25 13.17
CA ASN A 156 -1.23 8.64 13.64
C ASN A 156 -0.11 8.85 12.62
N ILE A 157 1.14 8.89 13.06
CA ILE A 157 2.30 8.85 12.13
C ILE A 157 2.48 7.43 11.59
N PHE A 158 2.51 6.43 12.46
CA PHE A 158 2.38 5.02 12.09
C PHE A 158 1.21 4.44 12.86
N ALA A 159 0.24 3.80 12.22
CA ALA A 159 -0.82 3.10 12.95
C ALA A 159 -0.32 1.73 13.45
N LEU A 160 0.29 0.93 12.59
CA LEU A 160 0.97 -0.32 12.95
C LEU A 160 2.42 -0.30 12.45
N ASP A 161 3.39 -0.57 13.31
CA ASP A 161 4.83 -0.60 13.00
C ASP A 161 5.50 -1.82 13.65
N LEU A 162 5.36 -2.97 13.01
CA LEU A 162 5.66 -4.26 13.63
C LEU A 162 6.83 -4.97 12.96
N GLY A 163 7.58 -5.70 13.77
CA GLY A 163 8.67 -6.56 13.35
C GLY A 163 10.04 -5.90 13.40
N GLU A 164 11.04 -6.72 13.70
CA GLU A 164 12.43 -6.34 13.88
C GLU A 164 13.28 -6.88 12.72
N MET A 165 14.34 -6.17 12.37
CA MET A 165 15.31 -6.58 11.34
C MET A 165 16.31 -7.64 11.84
N ASN A 166 15.87 -8.64 12.61
CA ASN A 166 16.74 -9.74 13.03
C ASN A 166 16.37 -11.04 12.28
N THR A 167 17.17 -11.38 11.27
CA THR A 167 16.94 -12.54 10.39
C THR A 167 17.05 -13.90 11.09
N ASN A 168 17.45 -13.95 12.36
CA ASN A 168 17.58 -15.19 13.13
C ASN A 168 16.34 -15.55 13.94
N ASP A 169 15.39 -14.63 14.08
CA ASP A 169 14.18 -14.84 14.85
C ASP A 169 13.00 -15.30 13.98
N ARG A 170 11.97 -15.85 14.63
CA ARG A 170 10.70 -16.14 13.95
C ARG A 170 10.06 -14.84 13.48
N MET A 171 9.31 -14.91 12.38
CA MET A 171 8.55 -13.78 11.86
C MET A 171 7.42 -13.37 12.83
N SER A 172 7.14 -12.07 12.90
CA SER A 172 5.89 -11.59 13.51
C SER A 172 4.69 -11.99 12.64
N GLU A 173 3.51 -12.10 13.25
CA GLU A 173 2.25 -12.32 12.54
C GLU A 173 1.32 -11.14 12.75
N ILE A 174 0.81 -10.60 11.65
CA ILE A 174 -0.06 -9.43 11.64
C ILE A 174 -1.31 -9.79 10.86
N THR A 175 -2.46 -9.79 11.52
CA THR A 175 -3.77 -9.96 10.87
C THR A 175 -4.57 -8.67 11.01
N VAL A 176 -4.98 -8.07 9.89
CA VAL A 176 -5.74 -6.81 9.85
C VAL A 176 -6.99 -6.96 8.99
N ARG A 177 -8.18 -6.72 9.56
CA ARG A 177 -9.46 -6.77 8.82
C ARG A 177 -10.44 -5.71 9.32
N GLY A 178 -11.20 -5.10 8.43
CA GLY A 178 -12.26 -4.14 8.77
C GLY A 178 -11.77 -2.81 9.36
N ASN A 179 -10.46 -2.51 9.30
CA ASN A 179 -9.91 -1.31 9.92
C ASN A 179 -9.98 -0.09 8.99
N LEU A 180 -10.17 1.09 9.56
CA LEU A 180 -10.00 2.38 8.90
C LEU A 180 -8.67 3.01 9.35
N PHE A 181 -7.75 3.24 8.41
CA PHE A 181 -6.51 3.97 8.61
C PHE A 181 -6.64 5.34 7.93
N ALA A 182 -6.68 6.41 8.70
CA ALA A 182 -6.95 7.75 8.20
C ALA A 182 -6.00 8.81 8.76
N HIS A 183 -5.69 9.82 7.94
CA HIS A 183 -5.01 11.04 8.37
C HIS A 183 -5.62 12.27 7.65
N PRO A 184 -6.91 12.56 7.88
CA PRO A 184 -7.64 13.56 7.11
C PRO A 184 -7.26 15.00 7.44
N ASN A 185 -6.62 15.23 8.60
CA ASN A 185 -6.25 16.54 9.08
C ASN A 185 -4.81 16.88 8.73
N GLU A 186 -4.50 18.16 8.60
CA GLU A 186 -3.11 18.60 8.54
C GLU A 186 -2.42 18.33 9.88
N PRO A 187 -1.18 17.81 9.90
CA PRO A 187 -0.42 17.67 11.13
C PRO A 187 -0.31 19.02 11.85
N LYS A 188 -0.40 19.03 13.18
CA LYS A 188 -0.05 20.24 13.94
C LYS A 188 1.43 20.56 13.71
N GLU A 189 1.77 21.85 13.59
CA GLU A 189 3.13 22.33 13.26
C GLU A 189 4.24 21.65 14.10
N HIS A 190 4.01 21.51 15.41
CA HIS A 190 4.97 20.89 16.33
C HIS A 190 4.98 19.36 16.34
N TRP A 191 4.04 18.68 15.66
CA TRP A 191 4.11 17.23 15.43
C TRP A 191 5.17 16.87 14.39
N GLU A 192 5.59 17.85 13.59
CA GLU A 192 6.68 17.71 12.61
C GLU A 192 8.05 18.13 13.18
N ASP A 193 8.08 18.91 14.27
CA ASP A 193 9.30 19.50 14.88
C ASP A 193 10.17 18.52 15.71
N GLY A 194 9.80 17.24 15.79
CA GLY A 194 10.62 16.21 16.44
C GLY A 194 11.90 15.90 15.64
N PRO A 195 12.92 15.26 16.24
CA PRO A 195 14.08 14.72 15.53
C PRO A 195 13.67 13.46 14.75
N LEU A 196 12.68 13.59 13.88
CA LEU A 196 12.19 12.53 13.01
C LEU A 196 13.12 12.51 11.80
N ASP A 197 13.78 11.38 11.56
CA ASP A 197 14.50 11.17 10.30
C ASP A 197 13.58 11.53 9.13
N LEU A 198 14.11 12.03 8.01
CA LEU A 198 13.36 12.35 6.78
C LEU A 198 12.39 11.22 6.31
N TRP A 199 12.62 9.98 6.76
CA TRP A 199 11.78 8.81 6.47
C TRP A 199 10.64 8.55 7.47
N GLN A 200 10.59 9.28 8.58
CA GLN A 200 9.58 9.20 9.64
C GLN A 200 8.48 10.27 9.49
N GLN A 201 8.57 11.11 8.46
CA GLN A 201 7.58 12.15 8.14
C GLN A 201 6.36 11.61 7.36
N PHE A 202 6.22 10.28 7.21
CA PHE A 202 5.19 9.67 6.37
C PHE A 202 4.09 9.00 7.20
N HIS A 203 2.89 9.57 7.17
CA HIS A 203 1.67 8.93 7.68
C HIS A 203 1.44 7.59 7.00
N THR A 204 1.67 6.51 7.75
CA THR A 204 1.66 5.14 7.24
C THR A 204 0.64 4.29 8.00
N GLY A 205 -0.23 3.59 7.28
CA GLY A 205 -1.17 2.66 7.88
C GLY A 205 -0.45 1.47 8.52
N VAL A 206 0.18 0.64 7.70
CA VAL A 206 0.87 -0.57 8.18
C VAL A 206 2.29 -0.63 7.67
N ARG A 207 3.25 -0.66 8.59
CA ARG A 207 4.65 -0.98 8.32
C ARG A 207 5.00 -2.32 8.95
N SER A 208 5.58 -3.22 8.16
CA SER A 208 6.06 -4.51 8.65
C SER A 208 7.49 -4.80 8.20
N ARG A 209 8.26 -5.45 9.08
CA ARG A 209 9.60 -5.96 8.78
C ARG A 209 9.69 -7.42 9.25
N ASP A 210 10.14 -8.32 8.38
CA ASP A 210 10.31 -9.74 8.70
C ASP A 210 9.02 -10.34 9.35
N ALA A 211 7.88 -10.16 8.67
CA ALA A 211 6.56 -10.53 9.18
C ALA A 211 5.69 -11.25 8.15
N ILE A 212 4.77 -12.07 8.64
CA ILE A 212 3.63 -12.57 7.87
C ILE A 212 2.49 -11.57 8.05
N VAL A 213 1.94 -11.05 6.94
CA VAL A 213 0.84 -10.09 6.94
C VAL A 213 -0.35 -10.69 6.23
N ASP A 214 -1.45 -10.88 6.96
CA ASP A 214 -2.75 -11.33 6.44
C ASP A 214 -3.77 -10.19 6.53
N ALA A 215 -4.12 -9.64 5.37
CA ALA A 215 -5.16 -8.64 5.18
C ALA A 215 -6.19 -9.13 4.15
N ASP A 216 -6.55 -10.42 4.20
CA ASP A 216 -7.51 -11.02 3.27
C ASP A 216 -8.97 -10.71 3.65
N ALA A 217 -9.59 -9.76 2.94
CA ALA A 217 -11.01 -9.43 3.07
C ALA A 217 -11.89 -10.17 2.04
N SER A 218 -11.34 -11.08 1.22
CA SER A 218 -12.05 -11.65 0.07
C SER A 218 -13.31 -12.47 0.42
N ARG A 219 -13.40 -12.98 1.66
CA ARG A 219 -14.55 -13.77 2.14
C ARG A 219 -15.77 -12.92 2.49
N ASP A 220 -15.55 -11.67 2.87
CA ASP A 220 -16.60 -10.72 3.26
C ASP A 220 -16.07 -9.29 3.04
N GLN A 221 -16.02 -8.89 1.78
CA GLN A 221 -15.40 -7.63 1.36
C GLN A 221 -16.13 -6.41 1.94
N CYS A 222 -17.42 -6.51 2.27
CA CYS A 222 -18.14 -5.37 2.82
C CYS A 222 -17.70 -5.12 4.26
N ASN A 223 -17.62 -6.15 5.11
CA ASN A 223 -17.33 -5.97 6.54
C ASN A 223 -15.84 -6.07 6.89
N LEU A 224 -15.02 -6.78 6.11
CA LEU A 224 -13.62 -7.07 6.46
C LEU A 224 -12.60 -6.22 5.72
N THR A 225 -13.04 -5.32 4.85
CA THR A 225 -12.13 -4.46 4.08
C THR A 225 -11.41 -3.49 4.99
N ASN A 226 -10.09 -3.45 4.89
CA ASN A 226 -9.35 -2.31 5.43
C ASN A 226 -9.40 -1.15 4.43
N VAL A 227 -9.66 0.04 4.95
CA VAL A 227 -9.71 1.29 4.19
C VAL A 227 -8.54 2.16 4.61
N PHE A 228 -7.78 2.63 3.63
CA PHE A 228 -6.68 3.58 3.80
C PHE A 228 -7.08 4.88 3.14
N TYR A 229 -7.16 5.97 3.91
CA TYR A 229 -7.73 7.23 3.46
C TYR A 229 -6.85 8.41 3.85
N LYS A 230 -6.48 9.26 2.88
CA LYS A 230 -5.64 10.44 3.11
C LYS A 230 -4.35 10.13 3.87
N LEU A 231 -3.65 9.07 3.45
CA LEU A 231 -2.34 8.72 4.00
C LEU A 231 -1.24 9.11 3.01
N ARG A 232 0.03 9.03 3.44
CA ARG A 232 1.17 9.02 2.52
C ARG A 232 1.56 7.61 2.11
N SER A 233 1.28 6.61 2.95
CA SER A 233 1.47 5.21 2.59
C SER A 233 0.44 4.28 3.24
N GLY A 234 -0.06 3.31 2.47
CA GLY A 234 -0.96 2.28 2.99
C GLY A 234 -0.15 1.18 3.67
N TYR A 235 0.51 0.34 2.87
CA TYR A 235 1.40 -0.72 3.32
C TYR A 235 2.86 -0.45 2.96
N ARG A 236 3.76 -0.63 3.94
CA ARG A 236 5.22 -0.69 3.73
C ARG A 236 5.78 -2.00 4.28
N LEU A 237 6.08 -2.92 3.38
CA LEU A 237 6.32 -4.32 3.67
C LEU A 237 7.76 -4.66 3.33
N PHE A 238 8.54 -5.05 4.32
CA PHE A 238 9.93 -5.41 4.12
C PHE A 238 10.26 -6.81 4.60
N ASN A 239 10.92 -7.60 3.76
CA ASN A 239 11.17 -9.03 4.00
C ASN A 239 9.92 -9.78 4.50
N SER A 240 8.75 -9.39 3.99
CA SER A 240 7.46 -9.81 4.54
C SER A 240 6.74 -10.75 3.58
N HIS A 241 5.94 -11.65 4.16
CA HIS A 241 5.07 -12.57 3.43
C HIS A 241 3.64 -12.07 3.53
N SER A 242 3.16 -11.40 2.49
CA SER A 242 1.95 -10.58 2.57
C SER A 242 0.86 -11.09 1.62
N THR A 243 -0.32 -11.33 2.18
CA THR A 243 -1.56 -11.55 1.45
C THR A 243 -2.49 -10.39 1.72
N ILE A 244 -2.77 -9.59 0.71
CA ILE A 244 -3.64 -8.41 0.81
C ILE A 244 -4.72 -8.58 -0.24
N LYS A 245 -5.98 -8.64 0.19
CA LYS A 245 -7.09 -8.87 -0.75
C LYS A 245 -8.26 -7.97 -0.44
N ALA A 246 -8.80 -7.33 -1.47
CA ALA A 246 -9.95 -6.45 -1.38
C ALA A 246 -9.78 -5.33 -0.32
N ASN A 247 -8.59 -4.73 -0.24
CA ASN A 247 -8.33 -3.54 0.60
C ASN A 247 -8.45 -2.29 -0.29
N LEU A 248 -8.76 -1.13 0.30
CA LEU A 248 -8.99 0.10 -0.47
C LEU A 248 -8.06 1.22 -0.07
N PHE A 249 -7.57 1.97 -1.07
CA PHE A 249 -6.59 3.04 -0.90
C PHE A 249 -7.10 4.27 -1.64
N ARG A 250 -7.28 5.37 -0.90
CA ARG A 250 -7.97 6.53 -1.46
C ARG A 250 -7.44 7.88 -0.99
N ASP A 251 -7.34 8.81 -1.94
CA ASP A 251 -7.07 10.24 -1.75
C ASP A 251 -5.76 10.49 -1.00
N PHE A 252 -4.67 9.82 -1.39
CA PHE A 252 -3.40 9.93 -0.69
C PHE A 252 -2.73 11.28 -0.95
N TYR A 253 -2.02 11.80 0.05
CA TYR A 253 -1.33 13.08 -0.10
C TYR A 253 -0.25 12.98 -1.20
N PRO A 254 -0.23 13.94 -2.15
CA PRO A 254 0.84 14.04 -3.12
C PRO A 254 2.17 14.34 -2.40
N ASP A 255 3.27 13.93 -3.02
CA ASP A 255 4.62 14.32 -2.64
C ASP A 255 5.05 15.35 -3.69
N GLU A 256 5.01 16.63 -3.30
CA GLU A 256 5.18 17.76 -4.23
C GLU A 256 6.64 17.94 -4.69
N GLU A 257 7.60 17.29 -4.03
CA GLU A 257 9.02 17.62 -4.21
C GLU A 257 9.82 16.66 -5.11
N LEU A 258 9.33 15.45 -5.42
CA LEU A 258 10.14 14.43 -6.10
C LEU A 258 9.41 13.68 -7.21
N LEU A 259 9.68 14.04 -8.48
CA LEU A 259 9.34 13.21 -9.65
C LEU A 259 9.93 11.78 -9.59
N SER A 260 10.94 11.54 -8.74
CA SER A 260 11.55 10.21 -8.53
C SER A 260 10.80 9.33 -7.52
N MET A 261 9.94 9.93 -6.69
CA MET A 261 9.03 9.28 -5.75
C MET A 261 7.66 9.96 -5.92
N PRO A 262 6.91 9.61 -6.97
CA PRO A 262 5.55 10.11 -7.13
C PRO A 262 4.80 9.82 -5.83
N GLY A 263 4.04 10.79 -5.33
CA GLY A 263 3.49 10.78 -3.96
C GLY A 263 2.70 9.56 -3.53
N GLY A 264 2.08 9.61 -2.34
CA GLY A 264 1.13 8.61 -1.84
C GLY A 264 1.25 7.17 -2.36
N ILE A 265 1.95 6.26 -1.66
CA ILE A 265 2.11 4.86 -2.11
C ILE A 265 1.07 3.94 -1.45
N GLY A 266 0.20 3.33 -2.25
CA GLY A 266 -0.78 2.35 -1.77
C GLY A 266 -0.10 1.15 -1.10
N ILE A 267 0.68 0.38 -1.87
CA ILE A 267 1.44 -0.78 -1.37
C ILE A 267 2.89 -0.70 -1.84
N GLY A 268 3.82 -0.58 -0.89
CA GLY A 268 5.26 -0.74 -1.10
C GLY A 268 5.76 -2.05 -0.51
N ALA A 269 6.34 -2.93 -1.33
CA ALA A 269 6.97 -4.17 -0.87
C ALA A 269 8.44 -4.25 -1.31
N GLY A 270 9.35 -4.63 -0.41
CA GLY A 270 10.78 -4.62 -0.69
C GLY A 270 11.55 -5.69 0.06
N SER A 271 12.68 -6.13 -0.47
CA SER A 271 13.62 -6.99 0.25
C SER A 271 14.99 -6.32 0.42
N PHE A 272 15.63 -6.56 1.56
CA PHE A 272 16.97 -6.08 1.87
C PHE A 272 17.78 -7.12 2.65
N ASN A 273 19.11 -6.93 2.72
CA ASN A 273 20.04 -7.77 3.50
C ASN A 273 19.94 -9.29 3.24
N GLY A 274 19.54 -9.69 2.02
CA GLY A 274 19.39 -11.10 1.66
C GLY A 274 18.08 -11.76 2.12
N GLY A 275 17.18 -11.01 2.76
CA GLY A 275 15.80 -11.43 2.99
C GLY A 275 14.99 -11.50 1.69
N MET A 276 13.76 -12.01 1.79
CA MET A 276 12.85 -12.18 0.66
C MET A 276 11.45 -11.72 1.03
N SER A 277 10.80 -11.03 0.10
CA SER A 277 9.42 -10.56 0.23
C SER A 277 8.53 -11.29 -0.77
N TYR A 278 7.31 -11.55 -0.34
CA TYR A 278 6.26 -12.16 -1.15
C TYR A 278 5.02 -11.28 -1.04
N LEU A 279 4.48 -10.84 -2.17
CA LEU A 279 3.25 -10.08 -2.23
C LEU A 279 2.24 -10.83 -3.10
N ASN A 280 1.14 -11.23 -2.47
CA ASN A 280 -0.07 -11.73 -3.13
C ASN A 280 -1.16 -10.68 -2.94
N GLN A 281 -1.32 -9.81 -3.93
CA GLN A 281 -2.27 -8.70 -3.93
C GLN A 281 -3.45 -9.02 -4.86
N GLN A 282 -4.66 -8.88 -4.33
CA GLN A 282 -5.91 -8.99 -5.10
C GLN A 282 -6.83 -7.80 -4.83
N GLY A 283 -7.42 -7.20 -5.86
CA GLY A 283 -8.46 -6.19 -5.67
C GLY A 283 -9.84 -6.77 -5.36
N TRP A 284 -10.88 -5.96 -5.56
CA TRP A 284 -12.27 -6.37 -5.40
C TRP A 284 -12.78 -7.08 -6.65
N THR A 285 -13.44 -8.21 -6.47
CA THR A 285 -13.99 -9.02 -7.58
C THR A 285 -15.51 -8.95 -7.70
N GLN A 286 -16.17 -8.15 -6.87
CA GLN A 286 -17.62 -7.96 -6.91
C GLN A 286 -18.05 -7.05 -8.07
N THR A 287 -19.34 -7.11 -8.41
CA THR A 287 -19.97 -6.23 -9.40
C THR A 287 -21.04 -5.37 -8.70
N PRO A 288 -21.04 -4.03 -8.89
CA PRO A 288 -20.14 -3.23 -9.73
C PRO A 288 -18.69 -3.27 -9.21
N VAL A 289 -17.73 -3.07 -10.13
CA VAL A 289 -16.30 -3.01 -9.79
C VAL A 289 -16.08 -1.89 -8.79
N VAL A 290 -15.41 -2.20 -7.67
CA VAL A 290 -14.99 -1.22 -6.68
C VAL A 290 -13.53 -0.87 -6.95
N THR A 291 -13.26 0.42 -7.15
CA THR A 291 -11.91 0.94 -7.36
C THR A 291 -11.04 0.68 -6.14
N THR A 292 -10.03 -0.19 -6.29
CA THR A 292 -9.08 -0.57 -5.24
C THR A 292 -8.15 0.59 -4.86
N PHE A 293 -7.64 1.30 -5.86
CA PHE A 293 -6.69 2.39 -5.71
C PHE A 293 -7.27 3.63 -6.40
N LYS A 294 -7.51 4.71 -5.65
CA LYS A 294 -8.06 5.95 -6.20
C LYS A 294 -7.31 7.19 -5.74
N ASP A 295 -6.87 8.03 -6.67
CA ASP A 295 -6.22 9.31 -6.40
C ASP A 295 -4.95 9.18 -5.52
N LEU A 296 -3.90 8.60 -6.10
CA LEU A 296 -2.62 8.34 -5.42
C LEU A 296 -1.43 8.46 -6.39
N GLY A 297 -0.21 8.71 -5.88
CA GLY A 297 0.95 8.81 -6.76
C GLY A 297 1.46 7.45 -7.24
N MET A 298 1.41 6.39 -6.43
CA MET A 298 1.85 5.05 -6.84
C MET A 298 0.98 3.93 -6.25
N GLY A 299 0.33 3.13 -7.10
CA GLY A 299 -0.54 2.03 -6.68
C GLY A 299 0.22 0.96 -5.93
N ILE A 300 1.02 0.21 -6.68
CA ILE A 300 1.81 -0.89 -6.14
C ILE A 300 3.26 -0.75 -6.59
N SER A 301 4.18 -0.79 -5.64
CA SER A 301 5.62 -0.72 -5.87
C SER A 301 6.30 -1.90 -5.22
N THR A 302 7.05 -2.67 -6.00
CA THR A 302 7.76 -3.84 -5.49
C THR A 302 9.23 -3.80 -5.87
N THR A 303 10.11 -4.21 -4.96
CA THR A 303 11.55 -4.32 -5.21
C THR A 303 12.06 -5.65 -4.67
N LEU A 304 12.75 -6.45 -5.49
CA LEU A 304 13.29 -7.75 -5.07
C LEU A 304 12.25 -8.70 -4.46
N THR A 305 11.01 -8.61 -4.94
CA THR A 305 9.85 -9.30 -4.36
C THR A 305 9.32 -10.37 -5.32
N ASN A 306 8.79 -11.46 -4.79
CA ASN A 306 7.96 -12.41 -5.53
C ASN A 306 6.53 -11.90 -5.56
N THR A 307 5.99 -11.65 -6.74
CA THR A 307 4.76 -10.85 -6.89
C THR A 307 3.69 -11.58 -7.70
N THR A 308 2.48 -11.56 -7.16
CA THR A 308 1.23 -11.86 -7.86
C THR A 308 0.27 -10.71 -7.57
N ILE A 309 -0.15 -9.97 -8.60
CA ILE A 309 -0.99 -8.77 -8.51
C ILE A 309 -2.14 -8.94 -9.49
N ARG A 310 -3.38 -9.02 -8.97
CA ARG A 310 -4.54 -9.26 -9.83
C ARG A 310 -5.84 -8.62 -9.40
N ASP A 311 -6.80 -8.55 -10.33
CA ASP A 311 -8.17 -8.09 -10.08
C ASP A 311 -8.24 -6.68 -9.46
N ASN A 312 -7.25 -5.82 -9.71
CA ASN A 312 -7.25 -4.45 -9.16
C ASN A 312 -7.89 -3.49 -10.16
N SER A 313 -8.75 -2.61 -9.67
CA SER A 313 -9.17 -1.40 -10.38
C SER A 313 -8.41 -0.21 -9.80
N MET A 314 -7.67 0.51 -10.64
CA MET A 314 -6.87 1.68 -10.29
C MET A 314 -7.37 2.87 -11.10
N ASP A 315 -7.82 3.91 -10.41
CA ASP A 315 -8.33 5.15 -11.00
C ASP A 315 -7.43 6.30 -10.57
N VAL A 316 -6.83 6.99 -11.54
CA VAL A 316 -5.99 8.17 -11.32
C VAL A 316 -4.77 7.87 -10.42
N ALA A 317 -3.91 6.98 -10.88
CA ALA A 317 -2.57 6.83 -10.31
C ALA A 317 -1.53 7.53 -11.19
N LEU A 318 -0.53 8.23 -10.63
CA LEU A 318 0.59 8.68 -11.48
C LEU A 318 1.34 7.45 -12.05
N PHE A 319 1.57 6.44 -11.21
CA PHE A 319 2.06 5.12 -11.61
C PHE A 319 1.13 4.01 -11.09
N GLY A 320 0.68 3.10 -11.96
CA GLY A 320 -0.16 1.98 -11.58
C GLY A 320 0.62 0.91 -10.80
N ILE A 321 1.36 0.06 -11.51
CA ILE A 321 2.13 -1.05 -10.95
C ILE A 321 3.59 -0.94 -11.37
N ARG A 322 4.50 -0.93 -10.39
CA ARG A 322 5.94 -0.94 -10.59
C ARG A 322 6.58 -2.15 -9.94
N ALA A 323 7.24 -2.99 -10.74
CA ALA A 323 7.97 -4.17 -10.27
C ALA A 323 9.46 -4.09 -10.64
N ILE A 324 10.30 -3.85 -9.64
CA ILE A 324 11.75 -3.70 -9.80
C ILE A 324 12.45 -4.97 -9.32
N ARG A 325 13.25 -5.57 -10.21
CA ARG A 325 14.02 -6.79 -9.92
C ARG A 325 13.17 -7.91 -9.32
N PRO A 326 11.98 -8.24 -9.86
CA PRO A 326 11.24 -9.40 -9.38
C PRO A 326 12.11 -10.66 -9.48
N HIS A 327 12.02 -11.52 -8.47
CA HIS A 327 13.02 -12.58 -8.25
C HIS A 327 12.61 -13.91 -8.89
N THR A 328 11.60 -14.59 -8.35
CA THR A 328 11.16 -15.92 -8.82
C THR A 328 9.87 -15.83 -9.61
N THR A 329 8.92 -14.98 -9.19
CA THR A 329 7.62 -14.80 -9.83
C THR A 329 7.28 -13.33 -10.03
N CYS A 330 6.62 -13.04 -11.15
CA CYS A 330 6.07 -11.73 -11.47
C CYS A 330 4.83 -11.92 -12.34
N GLU A 331 3.67 -12.04 -11.70
CA GLU A 331 2.37 -12.24 -12.34
C GLU A 331 1.52 -10.99 -12.10
N ILE A 332 1.16 -10.30 -13.19
CA ILE A 332 0.34 -9.09 -13.18
C ILE A 332 -0.82 -9.35 -14.12
N GLU A 333 -1.99 -9.68 -13.57
CA GLU A 333 -3.10 -10.24 -14.34
C GLU A 333 -4.45 -9.60 -14.00
N ASP A 334 -5.33 -9.42 -15.00
CA ASP A 334 -6.72 -8.99 -14.78
C ASP A 334 -6.85 -7.65 -14.01
N ASN A 335 -5.94 -6.69 -14.25
CA ASN A 335 -6.04 -5.35 -13.65
C ASN A 335 -6.62 -4.33 -14.64
N GLU A 336 -7.47 -3.43 -14.14
CA GLU A 336 -7.91 -2.21 -14.83
C GLU A 336 -7.14 -1.03 -14.25
N ILE A 337 -6.36 -0.34 -15.08
CA ILE A 337 -5.41 0.69 -14.65
C ILE A 337 -5.61 1.94 -15.48
N SER A 338 -6.11 3.01 -14.87
CA SER A 338 -6.02 4.37 -15.38
C SER A 338 -4.84 5.08 -14.71
N ALA A 339 -3.85 5.49 -15.50
CA ALA A 339 -2.65 6.13 -14.98
C ALA A 339 -2.17 7.32 -15.82
N ASN A 340 -1.53 8.29 -15.19
CA ASN A 340 -1.11 9.52 -15.88
C ASN A 340 0.29 9.42 -16.49
N TYR A 341 1.12 8.47 -16.04
CA TYR A 341 2.50 8.34 -16.52
C TYR A 341 2.84 6.93 -16.99
N SER A 342 2.67 5.92 -16.12
CA SER A 342 2.91 4.52 -16.51
C SER A 342 1.92 3.58 -15.85
N GLY A 343 1.36 2.68 -16.67
CA GLY A 343 0.41 1.68 -16.20
C GLY A 343 1.12 0.54 -15.49
N ILE A 344 1.93 -0.23 -16.22
CA ILE A 344 2.71 -1.36 -15.71
C ILE A 344 4.17 -1.18 -16.10
N TYR A 345 5.05 -1.10 -15.11
CA TYR A 345 6.48 -0.99 -15.31
C TYR A 345 7.24 -2.12 -14.64
N VAL A 346 7.90 -2.97 -15.42
CA VAL A 346 8.76 -4.05 -14.93
C VAL A 346 10.22 -3.78 -15.31
N GLN A 347 11.10 -3.66 -14.33
CA GLN A 347 12.51 -3.32 -14.54
C GLN A 347 13.45 -4.39 -13.98
N ASN A 348 14.57 -4.65 -14.65
CA ASN A 348 15.63 -5.53 -14.16
C ASN A 348 15.13 -6.95 -13.82
N ASN A 349 14.18 -7.46 -14.60
CA ASN A 349 13.48 -8.71 -14.32
C ASN A 349 14.47 -9.89 -14.22
N SER A 350 14.39 -10.64 -13.11
CA SER A 350 15.08 -11.93 -12.92
C SER A 350 14.12 -13.12 -12.86
N ALA A 351 12.81 -12.88 -12.83
CA ALA A 351 11.79 -13.91 -12.77
C ALA A 351 11.67 -14.65 -14.12
N PRO A 352 11.86 -15.98 -14.14
CA PRO A 352 11.64 -16.81 -15.33
C PRO A 352 10.16 -16.94 -15.68
N LEU A 353 9.25 -16.72 -14.71
CA LEU A 353 7.80 -16.80 -14.87
C LEU A 353 7.16 -15.40 -14.88
N MET A 354 7.74 -14.48 -15.65
CA MET A 354 7.12 -13.16 -15.84
C MET A 354 5.89 -13.28 -16.76
N SER A 355 4.73 -12.88 -16.24
CA SER A 355 3.43 -12.91 -16.91
C SER A 355 2.74 -11.56 -16.72
N ILE A 356 2.45 -10.86 -17.81
CA ILE A 356 1.61 -9.64 -17.81
C ILE A 356 0.43 -9.93 -18.75
N GLN A 357 -0.74 -10.25 -18.22
CA GLN A 357 -1.86 -10.75 -19.01
C GLN A 357 -3.22 -10.16 -18.64
N HIS A 358 -4.11 -10.03 -19.62
CA HIS A 358 -5.50 -9.62 -19.38
C HIS A 358 -5.66 -8.27 -18.65
N ASN A 359 -4.66 -7.39 -18.71
CA ASN A 359 -4.76 -6.06 -18.12
C ASN A 359 -5.39 -5.09 -19.12
N SER A 360 -6.21 -4.16 -18.62
CA SER A 360 -6.69 -2.98 -19.33
C SER A 360 -5.96 -1.76 -18.80
N VAL A 361 -5.12 -1.15 -19.61
CA VAL A 361 -4.34 0.02 -19.23
C VAL A 361 -4.78 1.21 -20.07
N ILE A 362 -5.19 2.29 -19.42
CA ILE A 362 -5.49 3.57 -20.03
C ILE A 362 -4.45 4.55 -19.51
N LEU A 363 -3.71 5.17 -20.42
CA LEU A 363 -2.88 6.31 -20.09
C LEU A 363 -3.61 7.60 -20.44
N ASP A 364 -3.87 8.42 -19.42
CA ASP A 364 -4.53 9.72 -19.56
C ASP A 364 -3.60 10.81 -19.01
N HIS A 365 -2.83 11.45 -19.90
CA HIS A 365 -1.81 12.41 -19.52
C HIS A 365 -2.30 13.84 -19.71
N ASP A 366 -2.47 14.60 -18.63
CA ASP A 366 -2.71 16.03 -18.74
C ASP A 366 -1.45 16.75 -19.26
N ASP A 367 -1.62 17.42 -20.40
CA ASP A 367 -0.66 18.04 -21.34
C ASP A 367 0.48 18.95 -20.79
N GLN A 368 0.69 19.09 -19.48
CA GLN A 368 1.48 20.20 -18.92
C GLN A 368 2.97 19.93 -18.64
N THR A 369 3.43 18.68 -18.63
CA THR A 369 4.87 18.38 -18.46
C THR A 369 5.31 17.23 -19.34
N PHE A 370 5.81 17.58 -20.53
CA PHE A 370 6.41 16.66 -21.48
C PHE A 370 7.53 15.83 -20.83
N ASP A 371 7.24 14.56 -20.50
CA ASP A 371 8.25 13.56 -20.19
C ASP A 371 8.25 12.49 -21.27
N ILE A 372 9.44 12.21 -21.79
CA ILE A 372 9.71 11.29 -22.91
C ILE A 372 9.50 9.82 -22.55
N HIS A 373 9.10 9.51 -21.31
CA HIS A 373 9.05 8.15 -20.77
C HIS A 373 7.67 7.73 -20.19
N SER A 374 6.56 8.07 -20.84
CA SER A 374 5.24 7.47 -20.52
C SER A 374 5.00 6.17 -21.30
N ALA A 375 4.59 5.11 -20.59
CA ALA A 375 4.35 3.80 -21.21
C ALA A 375 3.20 3.03 -20.54
N GLY A 376 2.28 2.50 -21.34
CA GLY A 376 1.18 1.68 -20.84
C GLY A 376 1.73 0.41 -20.19
N ILE A 377 2.56 -0.33 -20.92
CA ILE A 377 3.35 -1.44 -20.39
C ILE A 377 4.82 -1.27 -20.80
N GLU A 378 5.73 -1.15 -19.83
CA GLU A 378 7.17 -1.13 -20.07
C GLU A 378 7.84 -2.35 -19.40
N VAL A 379 8.67 -3.05 -20.16
CA VAL A 379 9.56 -4.10 -19.65
C VAL A 379 11.00 -3.77 -20.03
N ALA A 380 11.78 -3.37 -19.02
CA ALA A 380 13.12 -2.85 -19.19
C ALA A 380 14.20 -3.73 -18.53
N TYR A 381 15.33 -3.87 -19.21
CA TYR A 381 16.57 -4.50 -18.77
C TYR A 381 16.38 -5.93 -18.25
N ALA A 382 16.38 -6.91 -19.15
CA ALA A 382 16.36 -8.31 -18.73
C ALA A 382 17.66 -8.70 -18.01
N ARG A 383 17.58 -9.35 -16.85
CA ARG A 383 18.74 -10.01 -16.22
C ARG A 383 18.89 -11.44 -16.75
N ALA A 384 20.11 -11.96 -16.64
CA ALA A 384 20.41 -13.37 -16.91
C ALA A 384 19.40 -14.26 -16.17
N ASN A 385 18.81 -15.23 -16.88
CA ASN A 385 17.74 -16.16 -16.46
C ASN A 385 16.29 -15.71 -16.66
N SER A 386 15.99 -14.46 -17.05
CA SER A 386 14.62 -14.02 -17.37
C SER A 386 14.15 -14.45 -18.77
N THR A 387 14.15 -15.76 -19.01
CA THR A 387 13.78 -16.33 -20.32
C THR A 387 12.27 -16.49 -20.44
N ARG A 388 11.72 -16.27 -21.64
CA ARG A 388 10.31 -16.59 -22.01
C ARG A 388 9.21 -15.84 -21.25
N GLY A 389 9.48 -14.59 -20.83
CA GLY A 389 8.44 -13.73 -20.27
C GLY A 389 7.32 -13.47 -21.29
N ARG A 390 6.08 -13.36 -20.82
CA ARG A 390 4.88 -13.18 -21.66
C ARG A 390 4.18 -11.86 -21.36
N ILE A 391 3.79 -11.17 -22.42
CA ILE A 391 2.95 -9.98 -22.41
C ILE A 391 1.81 -10.26 -23.39
N SER A 392 0.63 -10.63 -22.90
CA SER A 392 -0.43 -11.09 -23.80
C SER A 392 -1.85 -10.79 -23.34
N TYR A 393 -2.76 -10.60 -24.30
CA TYR A 393 -4.17 -10.33 -24.02
C TYR A 393 -4.40 -9.03 -23.23
N ASN A 394 -3.46 -8.09 -23.28
CA ASN A 394 -3.64 -6.77 -22.67
C ASN A 394 -4.32 -5.83 -23.67
N THR A 395 -5.14 -4.93 -23.16
CA THR A 395 -5.61 -3.75 -23.88
C THR A 395 -4.87 -2.54 -23.35
N VAL A 396 -4.22 -1.77 -24.23
CA VAL A 396 -3.53 -0.53 -23.87
C VAL A 396 -4.10 0.60 -24.71
N GLN A 397 -4.59 1.64 -24.06
CA GLN A 397 -5.12 2.85 -24.68
C GLN A 397 -4.25 4.04 -24.27
N LEU A 398 -3.79 4.83 -25.25
CA LEU A 398 -2.99 6.03 -25.04
C LEU A 398 -3.81 7.27 -25.37
N ASN A 399 -3.96 8.19 -24.41
CA ASN A 399 -4.80 9.39 -24.52
C ASN A 399 -4.31 10.59 -23.68
N PRO A 400 -3.26 11.33 -24.05
CA PRO A 400 -2.13 10.93 -24.89
C PRO A 400 -1.10 10.09 -24.10
N GLY A 401 -0.20 9.41 -24.81
CA GLY A 401 0.92 8.68 -24.21
C GLY A 401 1.98 8.28 -25.24
N ASN A 402 3.23 8.09 -24.82
CA ASN A 402 4.32 7.82 -25.76
C ASN A 402 4.33 6.35 -26.20
N PHE A 403 4.31 5.38 -25.28
CA PHE A 403 4.47 3.97 -25.66
C PHE A 403 3.30 3.13 -25.21
N GLY A 404 2.69 2.37 -26.13
CA GLY A 404 1.69 1.36 -25.76
C GLY A 404 2.37 0.22 -25.00
N ILE A 405 3.25 -0.49 -25.71
CA ILE A 405 4.13 -1.50 -25.11
C ILE A 405 5.58 -1.19 -25.48
N LEU A 406 6.43 -0.98 -24.47
CA LEU A 406 7.87 -0.74 -24.62
C LEU A 406 8.70 -1.91 -24.08
N LEU A 407 9.55 -2.48 -24.94
CA LEU A 407 10.62 -3.40 -24.55
C LEU A 407 11.97 -2.69 -24.65
N LEU A 408 12.63 -2.46 -23.53
CA LEU A 408 13.93 -1.79 -23.48
C LEU A 408 15.01 -2.77 -23.01
N ASN A 409 16.00 -3.08 -23.85
CA ASN A 409 17.07 -4.04 -23.55
C ASN A 409 16.55 -5.35 -22.94
N SER A 410 15.43 -5.82 -23.47
CA SER A 410 14.74 -7.04 -23.04
C SER A 410 14.97 -8.16 -24.05
N GLU A 411 15.19 -9.37 -23.54
CA GLU A 411 15.47 -10.55 -24.36
C GLU A 411 14.42 -11.65 -24.14
N GLU A 412 14.19 -12.42 -25.20
CA GLU A 412 13.31 -13.61 -25.20
C GLU A 412 11.89 -13.37 -24.67
N LYS A 413 11.31 -12.20 -24.96
CA LYS A 413 9.93 -11.88 -24.59
C LYS A 413 8.96 -12.26 -25.71
N VAL A 414 7.80 -12.76 -25.31
CA VAL A 414 6.67 -13.02 -26.22
C VAL A 414 5.61 -11.95 -25.98
N VAL A 415 5.42 -11.08 -26.96
CA VAL A 415 4.37 -10.05 -26.98
C VAL A 415 3.31 -10.52 -27.96
N SER A 416 2.15 -10.93 -27.48
CA SER A 416 1.14 -11.51 -28.36
C SER A 416 -0.31 -11.27 -27.97
N CYS A 417 -1.20 -11.17 -28.95
CA CYS A 417 -2.64 -11.01 -28.71
C CYS A 417 -2.97 -9.76 -27.89
N ASN A 418 -2.15 -8.71 -27.96
CA ASN A 418 -2.46 -7.44 -27.31
C ASN A 418 -3.19 -6.52 -28.30
N LEU A 419 -4.09 -5.69 -27.76
CA LEU A 419 -4.71 -4.58 -28.47
C LEU A 419 -4.09 -3.28 -27.97
N VAL A 420 -3.49 -2.51 -28.87
CA VAL A 420 -2.94 -1.18 -28.55
C VAL A 420 -3.66 -0.13 -29.38
N ARG A 421 -4.25 0.86 -28.70
CA ARG A 421 -4.94 2.00 -29.32
C ARG A 421 -4.22 3.29 -29.00
N GLN A 422 -3.93 4.07 -30.03
CA GLN A 422 -3.37 5.42 -29.93
C GLN A 422 -4.48 6.39 -30.32
N ASP A 423 -5.26 6.85 -29.33
CA ASP A 423 -6.46 7.66 -29.58
C ASP A 423 -6.14 9.15 -29.67
N ASP A 424 -5.11 9.61 -28.94
CA ASP A 424 -4.55 10.95 -29.07
C ASP A 424 -3.07 10.89 -29.47
N ILE A 425 -2.76 11.45 -30.65
CA ILE A 425 -1.42 11.52 -31.27
C ILE A 425 -0.82 12.93 -31.21
N THR A 426 -1.30 13.79 -30.30
CA THR A 426 -0.73 15.12 -30.04
C THR A 426 0.77 15.08 -29.71
N LEU A 427 1.28 13.96 -29.21
CA LEU A 427 2.69 13.76 -28.90
C LEU A 427 3.52 13.42 -30.14
N GLU A 428 4.60 14.19 -30.35
CA GLU A 428 5.56 14.02 -31.45
C GLU A 428 6.28 12.66 -31.42
N TYR A 429 6.27 11.97 -30.28
CA TYR A 429 6.98 10.71 -30.06
C TYR A 429 6.04 9.65 -29.49
N SER A 430 5.25 8.97 -30.35
CA SER A 430 4.44 7.84 -29.89
C SER A 430 4.62 6.56 -30.70
N SER A 431 4.67 5.41 -30.04
CA SER A 431 4.71 4.09 -30.67
C SER A 431 3.69 3.16 -30.02
N GLY A 432 2.91 2.45 -30.83
CA GLY A 432 2.03 1.39 -30.34
C GLY A 432 2.84 0.29 -29.65
N ILE A 433 3.77 -0.35 -30.37
CA ILE A 433 4.73 -1.30 -29.79
C ILE A 433 6.15 -0.90 -30.19
N GLU A 434 7.04 -0.75 -29.21
CA GLU A 434 8.43 -0.40 -29.45
C GLU A 434 9.42 -1.37 -28.80
N VAL A 435 10.46 -1.75 -29.55
CA VAL A 435 11.56 -2.58 -29.07
C VAL A 435 12.88 -1.85 -29.29
N ARG A 436 13.55 -1.48 -28.20
CA ARG A 436 14.87 -0.84 -28.20
C ARG A 436 15.91 -1.78 -27.61
N GLY A 437 16.87 -2.23 -28.43
CA GLY A 437 17.90 -3.17 -27.99
C GLY A 437 17.38 -4.59 -27.74
N GLY A 438 18.18 -5.39 -27.04
CA GLY A 438 17.88 -6.80 -26.74
C GLY A 438 17.81 -7.71 -27.98
N ALA A 439 17.37 -8.95 -27.78
CA ALA A 439 17.31 -9.96 -28.83
C ALA A 439 16.25 -11.04 -28.62
N PHE A 440 15.91 -11.75 -29.70
CA PHE A 440 15.05 -12.95 -29.68
C PHE A 440 13.62 -12.71 -29.18
N ASN A 441 13.12 -11.48 -29.25
CA ASN A 441 11.73 -11.18 -28.93
C ASN A 441 10.81 -11.62 -30.08
N ARG A 442 9.61 -12.10 -29.72
CA ARG A 442 8.55 -12.49 -30.66
C ARG A 442 7.36 -11.58 -30.46
N LEU A 443 6.96 -10.90 -31.54
CA LEU A 443 5.74 -10.09 -31.59
C LEU A 443 4.77 -10.80 -32.53
N ALA A 444 3.68 -11.34 -32.00
CA ALA A 444 2.74 -12.10 -32.81
C ALA A 444 1.27 -11.82 -32.49
N GLU A 445 0.43 -11.69 -33.51
CA GLU A 445 -1.02 -11.59 -33.34
C GLU A 445 -1.46 -10.38 -32.49
N ASN A 446 -0.67 -9.29 -32.49
CA ASN A 446 -1.08 -8.03 -31.87
C ASN A 446 -1.86 -7.18 -32.88
N ASP A 447 -2.85 -6.44 -32.38
CA ASP A 447 -3.61 -5.43 -33.14
C ASP A 447 -3.21 -4.04 -32.63
N VAL A 448 -2.65 -3.22 -33.51
CA VAL A 448 -2.25 -1.85 -33.20
C VAL A 448 -3.06 -0.90 -34.07
N ILE A 449 -3.79 0.01 -33.43
CA ILE A 449 -4.71 0.96 -34.06
C ILE A 449 -4.27 2.38 -33.70
N GLY A 450 -4.09 3.24 -34.70
CA GLY A 450 -3.76 4.66 -34.46
C GLY A 450 -3.49 5.47 -35.72
N ASP A 451 -3.37 6.79 -35.56
CA ASP A 451 -3.03 7.70 -36.66
C ASP A 451 -1.50 7.86 -36.82
N TYR A 452 -0.94 7.25 -37.87
CA TYR A 452 0.50 7.29 -38.13
C TYR A 452 0.89 8.47 -39.03
N GLN A 453 1.85 9.29 -38.60
CA GLN A 453 2.34 10.46 -39.33
C GLN A 453 3.85 10.37 -39.62
N HIS A 454 4.23 10.66 -40.87
CA HIS A 454 5.61 10.73 -41.34
C HIS A 454 6.07 12.19 -41.44
N ILE A 455 6.59 12.77 -40.36
CA ILE A 455 7.15 14.12 -40.40
C ILE A 455 8.52 14.11 -39.70
N SER A 456 9.56 13.77 -40.47
CA SER A 456 10.97 13.66 -40.04
C SER A 456 11.28 12.53 -39.04
N SER A 457 12.56 12.22 -38.84
CA SER A 457 13.13 10.89 -38.52
C SER A 457 12.73 10.19 -37.22
N ASP A 458 11.83 10.75 -36.41
CA ASP A 458 11.32 10.13 -35.19
C ASP A 458 9.79 10.24 -35.15
N GLU A 459 9.14 9.15 -35.55
CA GLU A 459 7.75 9.14 -36.04
C GLU A 459 6.74 8.56 -35.02
N VAL A 460 5.45 8.89 -35.21
CA VAL A 460 4.32 8.16 -34.61
C VAL A 460 4.18 6.80 -35.30
N ASN A 461 4.47 5.69 -34.62
CA ASN A 461 4.64 4.36 -35.21
C ASN A 461 3.66 3.32 -34.67
N ALA A 462 3.18 2.42 -35.53
CA ALA A 462 2.48 1.23 -35.05
C ALA A 462 3.44 0.25 -34.35
N VAL A 463 4.57 -0.07 -35.01
CA VAL A 463 5.65 -0.92 -34.47
C VAL A 463 7.00 -0.29 -34.80
N LYS A 464 7.82 0.03 -33.79
CA LYS A 464 9.18 0.59 -33.95
C LYS A 464 10.24 -0.38 -33.41
N LEU A 465 11.25 -0.69 -34.22
CA LEU A 465 12.37 -1.58 -33.86
C LEU A 465 13.69 -0.80 -33.96
N ILE A 466 14.40 -0.66 -32.84
CA ILE A 466 15.64 0.12 -32.73
C ILE A 466 16.73 -0.78 -32.18
N GLU A 467 17.85 -0.92 -32.91
CA GLU A 467 19.07 -1.59 -32.44
C GLU A 467 18.85 -3.01 -31.85
N THR A 468 17.84 -3.72 -32.34
CA THR A 468 17.42 -5.04 -31.83
C THR A 468 17.73 -6.16 -32.84
N ALA A 469 18.07 -7.35 -32.34
CA ALA A 469 18.46 -8.49 -33.16
C ALA A 469 17.49 -9.68 -33.04
N ASN A 470 17.37 -10.48 -34.11
CA ASN A 470 16.62 -11.74 -34.11
C ASN A 470 15.15 -11.61 -33.66
N ILE A 471 14.46 -10.57 -34.12
CA ILE A 471 13.03 -10.36 -33.86
C ILE A 471 12.18 -11.26 -34.78
N ASN A 472 11.16 -11.90 -34.22
CA ASN A 472 10.16 -12.65 -34.98
C ASN A 472 8.83 -11.88 -34.99
N LEU A 473 8.47 -11.32 -36.15
CA LEU A 473 7.17 -10.70 -36.39
C LEU A 473 6.25 -11.69 -37.11
N ARG A 474 5.07 -11.96 -36.54
CA ARG A 474 4.11 -12.89 -37.15
C ARG A 474 2.66 -12.44 -36.97
N ALA A 475 1.95 -12.21 -38.07
CA ALA A 475 0.50 -11.98 -38.07
C ALA A 475 0.05 -10.83 -37.14
N ASN A 476 0.83 -9.76 -37.03
CA ASN A 476 0.37 -8.53 -36.36
C ASN A 476 -0.46 -7.70 -37.36
N GLU A 477 -1.55 -7.10 -36.89
CA GLU A 477 -2.42 -6.21 -37.65
C GLU A 477 -2.11 -4.76 -37.26
N LEU A 478 -1.92 -3.90 -38.28
CA LEU A 478 -1.56 -2.50 -38.11
C LEU A 478 -2.60 -1.67 -38.85
N ASN A 479 -3.49 -1.04 -38.10
CA ASN A 479 -4.67 -0.36 -38.61
C ASN A 479 -4.55 1.15 -38.41
N ARG A 480 -4.78 1.89 -39.50
CA ARG A 480 -4.87 3.36 -39.45
C ARG A 480 -6.35 3.77 -39.40
N THR A 481 -6.70 4.66 -38.48
CA THR A 481 -8.05 5.23 -38.34
C THR A 481 -8.37 6.31 -39.36
#